data_AF-A0A9D5NA26-F1
#
_entry.id   AF-A0A9D5NA26-F1
#
_cell.length_a   1.000
_cell.length_b   1.000
_cell.length_c   1.000
_cell.angle_alpha   90.00
_cell.angle_beta   90.00
_cell.angle_gamma   90.00
#
_symmetry.space_group_name_H-M   'P 1'
#
loop_
_entity.id
_entity.type
_entity.pdbx_description
1 polymer ?
#
loop_
_entity_poly.entity_id
_entity_poly.type
_entity_poly.pdbx_seq_one_letter_code
_entity_poly.pdbx_strand_id
1 'polypeptide(L)'
;MKLSNYHVARILMIVVIIASVILGNMRSMNQETQKILEIFEVGEDKDGLSARNDLLDRCNDSMNMLSLANRYNYSSDPVIELNDISAEMKMLLSQASLKNINKLAELNSELTNIFDSVYSELKTKISKETDRKLLTGLYDDFHSTGNILSRSDYNQAALEYNELAQSFPNNILSLFNRSQRLTLLGE
;
A
#
# COMPACT_ATOMS: atom_id res chain seq x y z
N MET A 1 10.12 22.31 -54.75
CA MET A 1 9.72 20.98 -54.26
C MET A 1 8.25 21.06 -53.87
N LYS A 2 7.33 20.67 -54.78
CA LYS A 2 5.88 20.85 -54.60
C LYS A 2 5.37 19.90 -53.51
N LEU A 3 4.63 20.43 -52.53
CA LEU A 3 3.85 19.68 -51.54
C LEU A 3 2.74 18.89 -52.27
N SER A 4 3.09 17.85 -53.01
CA SER A 4 2.15 17.00 -53.76
C SER A 4 1.36 16.05 -52.86
N ASN A 5 1.44 16.20 -51.54
CA ASN A 5 0.81 15.26 -50.64
C ASN A 5 0.41 15.93 -49.32
N TYR A 6 -0.38 17.00 -49.43
CA TYR A 6 -0.96 17.69 -48.27
C TYR A 6 -1.72 16.72 -47.34
N HIS A 7 -2.29 15.64 -47.88
CA HIS A 7 -2.86 14.54 -47.11
C HIS A 7 -1.81 13.82 -46.25
N VAL A 8 -0.65 13.45 -46.82
CA VAL A 8 0.45 12.81 -46.06
C VAL A 8 1.02 13.77 -45.03
N ALA A 9 1.16 15.06 -45.36
CA ALA A 9 1.60 16.08 -44.40
C ALA A 9 0.60 16.25 -43.23
N ARG A 10 -0.72 16.20 -43.52
CA ARG A 10 -1.78 16.28 -42.51
C ARG A 10 -1.80 15.03 -41.62
N ILE A 11 -1.61 13.85 -42.20
CA ILE A 11 -1.47 12.59 -41.45
C ILE A 11 -0.25 12.64 -40.54
N LEU A 12 0.91 13.05 -41.05
CA LEU A 12 2.13 13.19 -40.24
C LEU A 12 1.96 14.18 -39.10
N MET A 13 1.30 15.32 -39.34
CA MET A 13 1.00 16.30 -38.30
C MET A 13 0.11 15.71 -37.19
N ILE A 14 -0.94 14.96 -37.57
CA ILE A 14 -1.81 14.26 -36.62
C ILE A 14 -1.01 13.23 -35.80
N VAL A 15 -0.15 12.44 -36.45
CA VAL A 15 0.72 11.45 -35.77
C VAL A 15 1.67 12.12 -34.79
N VAL A 16 2.30 13.24 -35.17
CA VAL A 16 3.19 14.00 -34.28
C VAL A 16 2.44 14.57 -33.08
N ILE A 17 1.24 15.13 -33.29
CA ILE A 17 0.41 15.63 -32.18
C ILE A 17 0.05 14.48 -31.22
N ILE A 18 -0.39 13.34 -31.74
CA ILE A 18 -0.71 12.15 -30.93
C ILE A 18 0.54 11.69 -30.17
N ALA A 19 1.69 11.56 -30.84
CA ALA A 19 2.94 11.13 -30.21
C ALA A 19 3.41 12.12 -29.12
N SER A 20 3.32 13.43 -29.35
CA SER A 20 3.67 14.44 -28.35
C SER A 20 2.76 14.39 -27.12
N VAL A 21 1.46 14.19 -27.31
CA VAL A 21 0.50 14.01 -26.21
C VAL A 21 0.83 12.75 -25.42
N ILE A 22 1.10 11.62 -26.08
CA ILE A 22 1.48 10.36 -25.41
C ILE A 22 2.76 10.53 -24.59
N LEU A 23 3.84 11.03 -25.20
CA LEU A 23 5.15 11.16 -24.56
C LEU A 23 5.13 12.17 -23.40
N GLY A 24 4.38 13.27 -23.54
CA GLY A 24 4.21 14.27 -22.48
C GLY A 24 3.51 13.69 -21.25
N ASN A 25 2.42 12.96 -21.45
CA ASN A 25 1.65 12.36 -20.36
C ASN A 25 2.42 11.22 -19.66
N MET A 26 3.20 10.42 -20.40
CA MET A 26 4.06 9.38 -19.79
C MET A 26 5.06 9.96 -18.78
N ARG A 27 5.67 11.10 -19.11
CA ARG A 27 6.60 11.79 -18.18
C ARG A 27 5.87 12.28 -16.93
N SER A 28 4.69 12.86 -17.11
CA SER A 28 3.86 13.36 -15.99
C SER A 28 3.43 12.24 -15.06
N MET A 29 2.95 11.11 -15.60
CA MET A 29 2.53 9.95 -14.79
C MET A 29 3.69 9.33 -14.01
N ASN A 30 4.89 9.28 -14.59
CA ASN A 30 6.08 8.80 -13.89
C ASN A 30 6.45 9.73 -12.72
N GLN A 31 6.31 11.04 -12.87
CA GLN A 31 6.54 11.99 -11.78
C GLN A 31 5.51 11.81 -10.67
N GLU A 32 4.24 11.63 -11.03
CA GLU A 32 3.17 11.38 -10.05
C GLU A 32 3.38 10.07 -9.29
N THR A 33 3.81 9.03 -10.00
CA THR A 33 4.18 7.73 -9.42
C THR A 33 5.29 7.87 -8.37
N GLN A 34 6.34 8.65 -8.67
CA GLN A 34 7.45 8.87 -7.73
C GLN A 34 7.00 9.68 -6.52
N LYS A 35 6.12 10.69 -6.72
CA LYS A 35 5.54 11.47 -5.64
C LYS A 35 4.72 10.61 -4.68
N ILE A 36 3.89 9.71 -5.19
CA ILE A 36 3.10 8.79 -4.36
C ILE A 36 3.99 7.84 -3.57
N LEU A 37 5.06 7.34 -4.19
CA LEU A 37 6.03 6.51 -3.48
C LEU A 37 6.72 7.28 -2.36
N GLU A 38 7.09 8.54 -2.60
CA GLU A 38 7.67 9.40 -1.58
C GLU A 38 6.69 9.63 -0.42
N ILE A 39 5.42 9.96 -0.71
CA ILE A 39 4.37 10.11 0.31
C ILE A 39 4.19 8.80 1.11
N PHE A 40 4.18 7.65 0.44
CA PHE A 40 4.09 6.36 1.10
C PHE A 40 5.27 6.11 2.05
N GLU A 41 6.50 6.42 1.63
CA GLU A 41 7.72 6.15 2.38
C GLU A 41 7.95 7.12 3.54
N VAL A 42 7.79 8.43 3.31
CA VAL A 42 8.21 9.48 4.25
C VAL A 42 7.09 10.41 4.71
N GLY A 43 5.87 10.26 4.19
CA GLY A 43 4.73 11.15 4.49
C GLY A 43 4.70 12.39 3.59
N GLU A 44 3.58 13.12 3.58
CA GLU A 44 3.43 14.35 2.78
C GLU A 44 4.37 15.46 3.29
N ASP A 45 4.45 15.63 4.62
CA ASP A 45 5.27 16.65 5.27
C ASP A 45 6.73 16.24 5.52
N LYS A 46 7.12 14.99 5.17
CA LYS A 46 8.46 14.42 5.42
C LYS A 46 8.86 14.42 6.89
N ASP A 47 7.87 14.39 7.78
CA ASP A 47 8.03 14.37 9.24
C ASP A 47 8.28 12.96 9.79
N GLY A 48 8.22 11.94 8.93
CA GLY A 48 8.37 10.54 9.28
C GLY A 48 7.06 9.86 9.69
N LEU A 49 5.92 10.56 9.66
CA LEU A 49 4.60 9.96 9.77
C LEU A 49 4.20 9.48 8.37
N SER A 50 4.31 8.18 8.12
CA SER A 50 4.08 7.61 6.80
C SER A 50 3.34 6.29 6.86
N ALA A 51 2.58 5.99 5.81
CA ALA A 51 1.87 4.73 5.69
C ALA A 51 2.82 3.52 5.77
N ARG A 52 4.06 3.66 5.27
CA ARG A 52 5.09 2.64 5.43
C ARG A 52 5.44 2.38 6.90
N ASN A 53 5.58 3.43 7.71
CA ASN A 53 5.90 3.29 9.12
C ASN A 53 4.72 2.72 9.90
N ASP A 54 3.49 3.16 9.62
CA ASP A 54 2.28 2.58 10.21
C ASP A 54 2.16 1.07 9.92
N LEU A 55 2.40 0.64 8.67
CA LEU A 55 2.44 -0.78 8.31
C LEU A 55 3.55 -1.55 9.06
N LEU A 56 4.71 -0.92 9.25
CA LEU A 56 5.82 -1.52 9.98
C LEU A 56 5.50 -1.68 11.47
N ASP A 57 4.84 -0.68 12.07
CA ASP A 57 4.41 -0.70 13.46
C ASP A 57 3.38 -1.81 13.69
N ARG A 58 2.40 -1.96 12.79
CA ARG A 58 1.49 -3.11 12.80
C ARG A 58 2.23 -4.46 12.73
N CYS A 59 3.29 -4.56 11.92
CA CYS A 59 4.11 -5.78 11.90
C CYS A 59 4.89 -5.99 13.21
N ASN A 60 5.27 -4.92 13.92
CA ASN A 60 5.95 -5.00 15.20
C ASN A 60 4.99 -5.42 16.32
N ASP A 61 3.76 -4.90 16.33
CA ASP A 61 2.71 -5.34 17.24
C ASP A 61 2.37 -6.82 17.05
N SER A 62 2.29 -7.29 15.80
CA SER A 62 2.15 -8.73 15.49
C SER A 62 3.30 -9.55 16.08
N MET A 63 4.54 -9.08 15.99
CA MET A 63 5.70 -9.79 16.57
C MET A 63 5.67 -9.79 18.11
N ASN A 64 5.16 -8.73 18.73
CA ASN A 64 4.92 -8.67 20.17
C ASN A 64 3.81 -9.64 20.59
N MET A 65 2.74 -9.75 19.78
CA MET A 65 1.67 -10.73 19.96
C MET A 65 2.19 -12.16 19.87
N LEU A 66 3.04 -12.48 18.88
CA LEU A 66 3.71 -13.78 18.75
C LEU A 66 4.61 -14.09 19.95
N SER A 67 5.36 -13.09 20.44
CA SER A 67 6.18 -13.23 21.64
C SER A 67 5.34 -13.50 22.89
N LEU A 68 4.13 -12.94 22.96
CA LEU A 68 3.17 -13.23 24.02
C LEU A 68 2.59 -14.64 23.87
N ALA A 69 2.22 -15.06 22.66
CA ALA A 69 1.74 -16.43 22.40
C ALA A 69 2.78 -17.48 22.82
N ASN A 70 4.05 -17.28 22.45
CA ASN A 70 5.14 -18.17 22.79
C ASN A 70 5.36 -18.30 24.31
N ARG A 71 5.19 -17.20 25.08
CA ARG A 71 5.27 -17.24 26.56
C ARG A 71 4.24 -18.18 27.19
N TYR A 72 3.13 -18.44 26.51
CA TYR A 72 2.08 -19.37 26.94
C TYR A 72 2.14 -20.71 26.20
N ASN A 73 3.24 -21.01 25.49
CA ASN A 73 3.41 -22.19 24.63
C ASN A 73 2.25 -22.37 23.65
N TYR A 74 1.73 -21.25 23.14
CA TYR A 74 0.61 -21.26 22.21
C TYR A 74 1.10 -21.21 20.76
N SER A 75 0.75 -22.24 20.00
CA SER A 75 1.19 -22.44 18.61
C SER A 75 0.06 -23.06 17.79
N SER A 76 -1.01 -22.29 17.58
CA SER A 76 -2.12 -22.65 16.69
C SER A 76 -1.81 -22.24 15.24
N ASP A 77 -2.62 -22.70 14.29
CA ASP A 77 -2.50 -22.27 12.87
C ASP A 77 -2.54 -20.74 12.73
N PRO A 78 -3.43 -19.99 13.43
CA PRO A 78 -3.39 -18.53 13.42
C PRO A 78 -2.07 -17.88 13.87
N VAL A 79 -1.36 -18.50 14.81
CA VAL A 79 -0.05 -17.99 15.27
C VAL A 79 1.01 -18.16 14.18
N ILE A 80 0.96 -19.27 13.46
CA ILE A 80 1.89 -19.54 12.34
C ILE A 80 1.60 -18.57 11.20
N GLU A 81 0.33 -18.41 10.83
CA GLU A 81 -0.10 -17.51 9.77
C GLU A 81 0.20 -16.04 10.08
N LEU A 82 0.00 -15.60 11.33
CA LEU A 82 0.37 -14.26 11.78
C LEU A 82 1.88 -14.00 11.61
N ASN A 83 2.73 -15.01 11.87
CA ASN A 83 4.17 -14.91 11.66
C ASN A 83 4.53 -14.79 10.18
N ASP A 84 3.93 -15.63 9.34
CA ASP A 84 4.24 -15.69 7.91
C ASP A 84 3.83 -14.39 7.18
N ILE A 85 2.61 -13.90 7.42
CA ILE A 85 2.11 -12.63 6.86
C ILE A 85 2.99 -11.46 7.32
N SER A 86 3.31 -11.39 8.62
CA SER A 86 4.16 -10.32 9.17
C SER A 86 5.57 -10.33 8.56
N ALA A 87 6.13 -11.51 8.29
CA ALA A 87 7.42 -11.66 7.65
C ALA A 87 7.39 -11.22 6.17
N GLU A 88 6.37 -11.62 5.42
CA GLU A 88 6.17 -11.21 4.03
C GLU A 88 6.00 -9.69 3.92
N MET A 89 5.17 -9.09 4.78
CA MET A 89 4.96 -7.65 4.82
C MET A 89 6.27 -6.91 5.09
N LYS A 90 7.06 -7.32 6.10
CA LYS A 90 8.38 -6.72 6.38
C LYS A 90 9.34 -6.82 5.19
N MET A 91 9.33 -7.94 4.48
CA MET A 91 10.13 -8.12 3.27
C MET A 91 9.69 -7.14 2.17
N LEU A 92 8.39 -6.98 1.92
CA LEU A 92 7.88 -6.05 0.92
C LEU A 92 8.13 -4.58 1.30
N LEU A 93 8.00 -4.22 2.58
CA LEU A 93 8.31 -2.88 3.10
C LEU A 93 9.79 -2.50 2.98
N SER A 94 10.69 -3.49 2.86
CA SER A 94 12.12 -3.26 2.56
C SER A 94 12.38 -3.00 1.08
N GLN A 95 11.39 -3.25 0.22
CA GLN A 95 11.45 -3.13 -1.23
C GLN A 95 10.33 -2.19 -1.71
N ALA A 96 10.30 -0.96 -1.23
CA ALA A 96 9.22 -0.03 -1.56
C ALA A 96 9.10 0.17 -3.08
N SER A 97 7.96 -0.23 -3.63
CA SER A 97 7.62 -0.04 -5.04
C SER A 97 6.10 -0.06 -5.20
N LEU A 98 5.57 0.66 -6.19
CA LEU A 98 4.11 0.72 -6.39
C LEU A 98 3.50 -0.66 -6.60
N LYS A 99 4.25 -1.58 -7.24
CA LYS A 99 3.82 -2.96 -7.45
C LYS A 99 3.57 -3.71 -6.15
N ASN A 100 4.36 -3.38 -5.12
CA ASN A 100 4.27 -4.02 -3.81
C ASN A 100 3.17 -3.40 -2.95
N ILE A 101 2.75 -2.15 -3.20
CA ILE A 101 1.75 -1.49 -2.36
C ILE A 101 0.40 -2.21 -2.42
N ASN A 102 -0.04 -2.66 -3.60
CA ASN A 102 -1.29 -3.43 -3.70
C ASN A 102 -1.23 -4.74 -2.92
N LYS A 103 -0.07 -5.42 -2.92
CA LYS A 103 0.13 -6.64 -2.14
C LYS A 103 0.20 -6.34 -0.64
N LEU A 104 0.81 -5.21 -0.25
CA LEU A 104 0.81 -4.74 1.13
C LEU A 104 -0.60 -4.44 1.63
N ALA A 105 -1.49 -3.88 0.79
CA ALA A 105 -2.89 -3.65 1.16
C ALA A 105 -3.63 -4.96 1.45
N GLU A 106 -3.47 -5.97 0.57
CA GLU A 106 -4.04 -7.31 0.76
C GLU A 106 -3.53 -7.95 2.05
N LEU A 107 -2.21 -8.03 2.22
CA LEU A 107 -1.58 -8.61 3.41
C LEU A 107 -1.97 -7.87 4.68
N ASN A 108 -2.15 -6.55 4.63
CA ASN A 108 -2.56 -5.76 5.78
C ASN A 108 -4.01 -6.08 6.21
N SER A 109 -4.89 -6.38 5.27
CA SER A 109 -6.26 -6.83 5.55
C SER A 109 -6.25 -8.24 6.17
N GLU A 110 -5.47 -9.16 5.59
CA GLU A 110 -5.25 -10.51 6.14
C GLU A 110 -4.63 -10.45 7.54
N LEU A 111 -3.65 -9.57 7.75
CA LEU A 111 -3.01 -9.34 9.03
C LEU A 111 -4.02 -8.90 10.10
N THR A 112 -4.99 -8.04 9.76
CA THR A 112 -6.07 -7.67 10.69
C THR A 112 -6.85 -8.89 11.17
N ASN A 113 -7.32 -9.70 10.22
CA ASN A 113 -8.17 -10.85 10.53
C ASN A 113 -7.45 -11.89 11.38
N ILE A 114 -6.18 -12.15 11.05
CA ILE A 114 -5.38 -13.15 11.77
C ILE A 114 -4.96 -12.64 13.15
N PHE A 115 -4.66 -11.35 13.28
CA PHE A 115 -4.35 -10.72 14.57
C PHE A 115 -5.54 -10.79 15.52
N ASP A 116 -6.74 -10.51 15.04
CA ASP A 116 -7.99 -10.62 15.81
C ASP A 116 -8.27 -12.06 16.27
N SER A 117 -7.96 -13.02 15.41
CA SER A 117 -8.07 -14.45 15.72
C SER A 117 -7.10 -14.84 16.84
N VAL A 118 -5.82 -14.48 16.72
CA VAL A 118 -4.80 -14.76 17.76
C VAL A 118 -5.14 -14.06 19.07
N TYR A 119 -5.58 -12.79 19.02
CA TYR A 119 -6.03 -12.06 20.21
C TYR A 119 -7.15 -12.80 20.94
N SER A 120 -8.18 -13.22 20.21
CA SER A 120 -9.34 -13.91 20.77
C SER A 120 -8.96 -15.23 21.44
N GLU A 121 -8.05 -15.98 20.83
CA GLU A 121 -7.54 -17.24 21.38
C GLU A 121 -6.70 -17.02 22.64
N LEU A 122 -5.76 -16.05 22.61
CA LEU A 122 -4.89 -15.74 23.74
C LEU A 122 -5.66 -15.17 24.92
N LYS A 123 -6.71 -14.39 24.69
CA LYS A 123 -7.55 -13.81 25.75
C LYS A 123 -8.10 -14.88 26.71
N THR A 124 -8.36 -16.09 26.22
CA THR A 124 -8.86 -17.22 27.03
C THR A 124 -7.76 -18.00 27.76
N LYS A 125 -6.50 -17.86 27.31
CA LYS A 125 -5.35 -18.65 27.80
C LYS A 125 -4.49 -17.87 28.79
N ILE A 126 -4.48 -16.55 28.68
CA ILE A 126 -3.66 -15.67 29.51
C ILE A 126 -4.28 -15.52 30.90
N SER A 127 -3.59 -16.07 31.91
CA SER A 127 -4.02 -16.03 33.31
C SER A 127 -3.45 -14.83 34.08
N LYS A 128 -2.26 -14.34 33.71
CA LYS A 128 -1.59 -13.22 34.41
C LYS A 128 -2.19 -11.88 34.00
N GLU A 129 -2.54 -11.06 34.98
CA GLU A 129 -3.14 -9.73 34.75
C GLU A 129 -2.24 -8.79 33.96
N THR A 130 -0.93 -8.80 34.22
CA THR A 130 0.05 -7.98 33.48
C THR A 130 0.05 -8.33 31.99
N ASP A 131 -0.06 -9.62 31.68
CA ASP A 131 -0.04 -10.10 30.29
C ASP A 131 -1.39 -9.85 29.61
N ARG A 132 -2.52 -9.85 30.35
CA ARG A 132 -3.82 -9.42 29.81
C ARG A 132 -3.84 -7.95 29.44
N LYS A 133 -3.24 -7.09 30.28
CA LYS A 133 -3.08 -5.67 29.97
C LYS A 133 -2.20 -5.46 28.75
N LEU A 134 -1.09 -6.21 28.66
CA LEU A 134 -0.25 -6.19 27.46
C LEU A 134 -1.02 -6.64 26.22
N LEU A 135 -1.76 -7.75 26.30
CA LEU A 135 -2.58 -8.26 25.19
C LEU A 135 -3.59 -7.20 24.70
N THR A 136 -4.24 -6.51 25.65
CA THR A 136 -5.23 -5.46 25.33
C THR A 136 -4.54 -4.24 24.72
N GLY A 137 -3.42 -3.80 25.28
CA GLY A 137 -2.64 -2.70 24.72
C GLY A 137 -2.18 -2.98 23.28
N LEU A 138 -1.63 -4.18 23.02
CA LEU A 138 -1.25 -4.58 21.66
C LEU A 138 -2.43 -4.57 20.69
N TYR A 139 -3.62 -4.96 21.15
CA TYR A 139 -4.83 -4.90 20.33
C TYR A 139 -5.24 -3.46 20.01
N ASP A 140 -5.26 -2.61 21.03
CA ASP A 140 -5.65 -1.21 20.88
C ASP A 140 -4.65 -0.45 20.00
N ASP A 141 -3.34 -0.66 20.19
CA ASP A 141 -2.26 -0.03 19.41
C ASP A 141 -2.32 -0.46 17.93
N PHE A 142 -2.47 -1.76 17.66
CA PHE A 142 -2.57 -2.30 16.32
C PHE A 142 -3.78 -1.75 15.54
N HIS A 143 -4.95 -1.72 16.17
CA HIS A 143 -6.17 -1.19 15.55
C HIS A 143 -6.17 0.33 15.46
N SER A 144 -5.60 1.03 16.43
CA SER A 144 -5.39 2.48 16.35
C SER A 144 -4.51 2.83 15.14
N THR A 145 -3.41 2.10 14.94
CA THR A 145 -2.52 2.28 13.79
C THR A 145 -3.23 1.96 12.47
N GLY A 146 -4.06 0.90 12.43
CA GLY A 146 -4.92 0.62 11.27
C GLY A 146 -5.89 1.76 10.94
N ASN A 147 -6.48 2.38 11.96
CA ASN A 147 -7.37 3.53 11.80
C ASN A 147 -6.62 4.76 11.29
N ILE A 148 -5.40 5.03 11.78
CA ILE A 148 -4.53 6.11 11.27
C ILE A 148 -4.20 5.86 9.79
N LEU A 149 -3.77 4.64 9.46
CA LEU A 149 -3.41 4.23 8.11
C LEU A 149 -4.54 4.43 7.10
N SER A 150 -5.80 4.11 7.47
CA SER A 150 -6.98 4.32 6.62
C SER A 150 -7.21 5.78 6.22
N ARG A 151 -6.65 6.72 7.00
CA ARG A 151 -6.74 8.18 6.79
C ARG A 151 -5.42 8.79 6.34
N SER A 152 -4.44 7.96 5.97
CA SER A 152 -3.12 8.43 5.57
C SER A 152 -3.16 9.28 4.31
N ASP A 153 -2.21 10.21 4.19
CA ASP A 153 -2.03 11.04 2.99
C ASP A 153 -1.77 10.19 1.75
N TYR A 154 -1.20 8.99 1.93
CA TYR A 154 -1.08 7.99 0.88
C TYR A 154 -2.44 7.64 0.26
N ASN A 155 -3.46 7.35 1.08
CA ASN A 155 -4.78 6.97 0.57
C ASN A 155 -5.40 8.10 -0.26
N GLN A 156 -5.23 9.35 0.20
CA GLN A 156 -5.66 10.51 -0.56
C GLN A 156 -4.91 10.61 -1.89
N ALA A 157 -3.57 10.52 -1.88
CA ALA A 157 -2.76 10.58 -3.10
C ALA A 157 -3.08 9.41 -4.06
N ALA A 158 -3.37 8.22 -3.54
CA ALA A 158 -3.76 7.06 -4.33
C ALA A 158 -5.14 7.25 -4.99
N LEU A 159 -6.10 7.89 -4.30
CA LEU A 159 -7.39 8.27 -4.89
C LEU A 159 -7.20 9.27 -6.03
N GLU A 160 -6.46 10.35 -5.81
CA GLU A 160 -6.17 11.38 -6.82
C GLU A 160 -5.47 10.78 -8.05
N TYR A 161 -4.50 9.88 -7.83
CA TYR A 161 -3.83 9.16 -8.91
C TYR A 161 -4.79 8.25 -9.70
N ASN A 162 -5.64 7.51 -9.00
CA ASN A 162 -6.61 6.61 -9.62
C ASN A 162 -7.63 7.37 -10.47
N GLU A 163 -8.02 8.58 -10.06
CA GLU A 163 -8.86 9.47 -10.86
C GLU A 163 -8.10 10.01 -12.09
N LEU A 164 -6.87 10.50 -11.90
CA LEU A 164 -6.03 11.00 -12.98
C LEU A 164 -5.75 9.93 -14.04
N ALA A 165 -5.52 8.68 -13.63
CA ALA A 165 -5.31 7.54 -14.51
C ALA A 165 -6.54 7.18 -15.35
N GLN A 166 -7.74 7.56 -14.90
CA GLN A 166 -9.01 7.35 -15.63
C GLN A 166 -9.39 8.51 -16.56
N SER A 167 -8.73 9.67 -16.44
CA SER A 167 -8.97 10.83 -17.29
C SER A 167 -8.37 10.68 -18.70
N PHE A 168 -8.93 11.38 -19.70
CA PHE A 168 -8.36 11.42 -21.06
C PHE A 168 -7.13 12.36 -21.11
N PRO A 169 -6.02 11.98 -21.76
CA PRO A 169 -5.78 10.78 -22.55
C PRO A 169 -5.19 9.59 -21.76
N ASN A 170 -5.01 9.71 -20.45
CA ASN A 170 -4.36 8.69 -19.60
C ASN A 170 -5.08 7.35 -19.60
N ASN A 171 -6.41 7.34 -19.72
CA ASN A 171 -7.21 6.12 -19.85
C ASN A 171 -6.93 5.33 -21.14
N ILE A 172 -6.46 5.97 -22.21
CA ILE A 172 -6.02 5.29 -23.42
C ILE A 172 -4.59 4.79 -23.22
N LEU A 173 -3.74 5.59 -22.55
CA LEU A 173 -2.38 5.19 -22.23
C LEU A 173 -2.33 3.99 -21.29
N SER A 174 -3.26 3.87 -20.35
CA SER A 174 -3.35 2.75 -19.41
C SER A 174 -3.59 1.39 -20.11
N LEU A 175 -4.20 1.39 -21.30
CA LEU A 175 -4.35 0.20 -22.14
C LEU A 175 -3.02 -0.30 -22.72
N PHE A 176 -2.10 0.62 -23.00
CA PHE A 176 -0.77 0.30 -23.56
C PHE A 176 0.29 0.13 -22.48
N ASN A 177 0.18 0.91 -21.42
CA ASN A 177 1.08 1.00 -20.31
C ASN A 177 0.24 0.59 -19.11
N ARG A 178 0.31 -0.67 -18.64
CA ARG A 178 -0.52 -1.22 -17.53
C ARG A 178 -0.34 -0.39 -16.24
N SER A 179 -0.90 0.81 -16.19
CA SER A 179 -0.89 1.66 -15.01
C SER A 179 -1.77 0.95 -14.01
N GLN A 180 -1.15 0.39 -12.98
CA GLN A 180 -1.87 -0.32 -11.93
C GLN A 180 -2.69 0.70 -11.16
N ARG A 181 -3.98 0.39 -10.99
CA ARG A 181 -4.81 1.04 -9.98
C ARG A 181 -4.18 0.76 -8.63
N LEU A 182 -4.03 1.80 -7.82
CA LEU A 182 -3.50 1.68 -6.46
C LEU A 182 -4.63 1.30 -5.51
N THR A 183 -4.37 0.34 -4.63
CA THR A 183 -5.29 -0.06 -3.56
C THR A 183 -5.08 0.83 -2.34
N LEU A 184 -6.17 1.21 -1.68
CA LEU A 184 -6.10 1.95 -0.42
C LEU A 184 -5.62 1.04 0.71
N LEU A 185 -4.89 1.61 1.67
CA LEU A 185 -4.39 0.92 2.84
C LEU A 185 -5.37 1.06 4.00
N GLY A 186 -5.65 -0.03 4.71
CA GLY A 186 -6.53 -0.01 5.88
C GLY A 186 -8.03 -0.06 5.59
N GLU A 187 -8.42 -0.57 4.42
CA GLU A 187 -9.80 -1.04 4.16
C GLU A 187 -10.09 -2.42 4.80
#